data_AF-A0A9X2HFQ2-F1
#
_entry.id   AF-A0A9X2HFQ2-F1
#
_cell.length_a   1.000
_cell.length_b   1.000
_cell.length_c   1.000
_cell.angle_alpha   90.00
_cell.angle_beta   90.00
_cell.angle_gamma   90.00
#
_symmetry.space_group_name_H-M   'P 1'
#
loop_
_entity.id
_entity.type
_entity.pdbx_description
1 polymer ?
#
loop_
_entity_poly.entity_id
_entity_poly.type
_entity_poly.pdbx_seq_one_letter_code
_entity_poly.pdbx_strand_id
1 'polypeptide(L)'
;MRVGAGEGAPTRHGEPAGALLAALLGVELAAGVVHGLFSLYWGAGGSWLLPTIGRQMLEAFGEDRWLLVPVGLVKVGCAAAPVLLARHGLLARGPWRAICWLGATVLVVWGGLGATSALLVLGGVVRTAEGYDREGMIGHAYLWDPLFLLWGLSLAASLVLVRRRRA
;
A
#
# COMPACT_ATOMS: atom_id res chain seq x y z
N MET A 1 -32.99 49.34 -22.65
CA MET A 1 -33.05 48.03 -23.34
C MET A 1 -31.93 47.17 -22.75
N ARG A 2 -32.28 46.14 -21.97
CA ARG A 2 -31.35 45.21 -21.30
C ARG A 2 -31.05 44.05 -22.24
N VAL A 3 -29.78 43.82 -22.56
CA VAL A 3 -29.20 42.58 -23.11
C VAL A 3 -27.72 42.64 -22.72
N GLY A 4 -27.04 41.67 -22.11
CA GLY A 4 -27.34 40.36 -21.57
C GLY A 4 -26.01 39.94 -20.94
N ALA A 5 -25.96 39.80 -19.62
CA ALA A 5 -24.76 39.36 -18.93
C ALA A 5 -24.56 37.88 -19.29
N GLY A 6 -23.50 37.59 -20.05
CA GLY A 6 -23.04 36.23 -20.25
C GLY A 6 -22.60 35.67 -18.90
N GLU A 7 -23.42 34.78 -18.34
CA GLU A 7 -23.01 33.87 -17.29
C GLU A 7 -21.81 33.06 -17.79
N GLY A 8 -20.62 33.45 -17.32
CA GLY A 8 -19.42 32.63 -17.45
C GLY A 8 -19.66 31.32 -16.71
N ALA A 9 -19.88 30.24 -17.45
CA ALA A 9 -19.92 28.90 -16.91
C ALA A 9 -18.65 28.64 -16.08
N PRO A 10 -18.76 28.09 -14.85
CA PRO A 10 -17.58 27.78 -14.05
C PRO A 10 -16.78 26.70 -14.77
N THR A 11 -15.63 27.09 -15.31
CA THR A 11 -14.71 26.19 -15.99
C THR A 11 -14.17 25.17 -14.98
N ARG A 12 -14.51 23.89 -15.17
CA ARG A 12 -14.09 22.71 -14.37
C ARG A 12 -12.60 22.37 -14.48
N HIS A 13 -11.71 23.36 -14.49
CA HIS A 13 -10.26 23.15 -14.67
C HIS A 13 -9.55 22.57 -13.44
N GLY A 14 -10.28 22.19 -12.38
CA GLY A 14 -9.75 21.52 -11.18
C GLY A 14 -10.06 20.00 -11.06
N GLU A 15 -10.88 19.42 -11.94
CA GLU A 15 -11.39 18.04 -11.78
C GLU A 15 -10.36 16.90 -11.96
N PRO A 16 -9.44 16.90 -12.94
CA PRO A 16 -8.65 15.69 -13.24
C PRO A 16 -7.60 15.39 -12.17
N ALA A 17 -6.93 16.43 -11.64
CA ALA A 17 -6.00 16.25 -10.54
C ALA A 17 -6.73 15.77 -9.28
N GLY A 18 -7.93 16.33 -9.02
CA GLY A 18 -8.88 15.94 -7.97
C GLY A 18 -9.12 14.43 -7.94
N ALA A 19 -9.61 13.94 -9.06
CA ALA A 19 -9.92 12.53 -9.28
C ALA A 19 -8.67 11.64 -9.16
N LEU A 20 -7.54 12.05 -9.72
CA LEU A 20 -6.29 11.27 -9.62
C LEU A 20 -5.82 11.13 -8.17
N LEU A 21 -5.86 12.20 -7.38
CA LEU A 21 -5.49 12.12 -5.96
C LEU A 21 -6.41 11.16 -5.21
N ALA A 22 -7.72 11.24 -5.44
CA ALA A 22 -8.69 10.34 -4.82
C ALA A 22 -8.45 8.88 -5.23
N ALA A 23 -8.15 8.64 -6.52
CA ALA A 23 -7.85 7.30 -7.03
C ALA A 23 -6.57 6.73 -6.38
N LEU A 24 -5.49 7.52 -6.30
CA LEU A 24 -4.24 7.09 -5.67
C LEU A 24 -4.43 6.74 -4.19
N LEU A 25 -5.11 7.61 -3.44
CA LEU A 25 -5.46 7.35 -2.03
C LEU A 25 -6.39 6.12 -1.90
N GLY A 26 -7.29 5.91 -2.85
CA GLY A 26 -8.14 4.72 -2.89
C GLY A 26 -7.35 3.43 -3.12
N VAL A 27 -6.37 3.45 -4.03
CA VAL A 27 -5.49 2.30 -4.31
C VAL A 27 -4.63 1.97 -3.09
N GLU A 28 -4.03 2.99 -2.45
CA GLU A 28 -3.23 2.82 -1.23
C GLU A 28 -4.07 2.16 -0.13
N LEU A 29 -5.31 2.67 0.06
CA LEU A 29 -6.20 2.22 1.12
C LEU A 29 -6.60 0.77 0.87
N ALA A 30 -7.01 0.47 -0.36
CA ALA A 30 -7.41 -0.88 -0.74
C ALA A 30 -6.25 -1.87 -0.54
N ALA A 31 -5.06 -1.55 -1.03
CA ALA A 31 -3.89 -2.42 -0.90
C ALA A 31 -3.51 -2.66 0.57
N GLY A 32 -3.43 -1.60 1.37
CA GLY A 32 -3.08 -1.70 2.79
C GLY A 32 -4.16 -2.39 3.64
N VAL A 33 -5.44 -2.15 3.35
CA VAL A 33 -6.57 -2.81 4.03
C VAL A 33 -6.60 -4.29 3.68
N VAL A 34 -6.44 -4.67 2.41
CA VAL A 34 -6.36 -6.10 2.01
C VAL A 34 -5.23 -6.78 2.78
N HIS A 35 -4.04 -6.16 2.82
CA HIS A 35 -2.91 -6.72 3.56
C HIS A 35 -3.18 -6.84 5.07
N GLY A 36 -3.83 -5.83 5.65
CA GLY A 36 -4.21 -5.83 7.07
C GLY A 36 -5.26 -6.88 7.40
N LEU A 37 -6.30 -7.04 6.56
CA LEU A 37 -7.36 -8.03 6.72
C LEU A 37 -6.82 -9.46 6.67
N PHE A 38 -5.88 -9.77 5.78
CA PHE A 38 -5.24 -11.09 5.79
C PHE A 38 -4.42 -11.34 7.06
N SER A 39 -3.74 -10.31 7.59
CA SER A 39 -3.04 -10.43 8.87
C SER A 39 -4.02 -10.71 10.02
N LEU A 40 -5.15 -10.00 10.06
CA LEU A 40 -6.23 -10.24 11.04
C LEU A 40 -6.82 -11.65 10.90
N TYR A 41 -7.10 -12.06 9.67
CA TYR A 41 -7.67 -13.37 9.36
C TYR A 41 -6.76 -14.51 9.80
N TRP A 42 -5.47 -14.45 9.47
CA TRP A 42 -4.49 -15.43 9.93
C TRP A 42 -4.31 -15.41 11.45
N GLY A 43 -4.34 -14.22 12.06
CA GLY A 43 -4.30 -14.07 13.52
C GLY A 43 -5.52 -14.66 14.23
N ALA A 44 -6.68 -14.69 13.57
CA ALA A 44 -7.90 -15.33 14.04
C ALA A 44 -7.95 -16.85 13.76
N GLY A 45 -6.87 -17.44 13.23
CA GLY A 45 -6.77 -18.87 12.95
C GLY A 45 -7.07 -19.27 11.50
N GLY A 46 -7.30 -18.30 10.61
CA GLY A 46 -7.46 -18.55 9.18
C GLY A 46 -6.22 -19.16 8.54
N SER A 47 -6.41 -20.05 7.56
CA SER A 47 -5.32 -20.73 6.83
C SER A 47 -5.30 -20.45 5.34
N TRP A 48 -6.30 -19.74 4.82
CA TRP A 48 -6.38 -19.43 3.39
C TRP A 48 -5.21 -18.54 2.95
N LEU A 49 -4.55 -18.91 1.85
CA LEU A 49 -3.33 -18.27 1.33
C LEU A 49 -2.16 -18.22 2.34
N LEU A 50 -2.27 -18.84 3.51
CA LEU A 50 -1.23 -18.81 4.52
C LEU A 50 0.10 -19.42 4.03
N PRO A 51 0.12 -20.52 3.23
CA PRO A 51 1.38 -21.03 2.67
C PRO A 51 2.12 -20.01 1.77
N THR A 52 1.39 -19.09 1.16
CA THR A 52 1.97 -18.11 0.23
C THR A 52 2.74 -16.99 0.91
N ILE A 53 2.62 -16.85 2.24
CA ILE A 53 3.38 -15.87 3.01
C ILE A 53 4.82 -16.32 3.31
N GLY A 54 5.12 -17.58 2.99
CA GLY A 54 6.42 -18.20 3.20
C GLY A 54 6.58 -18.95 4.51
N ARG A 55 7.32 -20.05 4.44
CA ARG A 55 7.65 -20.93 5.58
C ARG A 55 8.32 -20.19 6.74
N GLN A 56 9.16 -19.19 6.46
CA GLN A 56 9.83 -18.41 7.50
C GLN A 56 8.83 -17.71 8.44
N MET A 57 7.73 -17.18 7.90
CA MET A 57 6.73 -16.50 8.71
C MET A 57 5.83 -17.50 9.46
N LEU A 58 5.55 -18.67 8.86
CA LEU A 58 4.92 -19.78 9.56
C LEU A 58 5.74 -20.25 10.77
N GLU A 59 7.05 -20.38 10.61
CA GLU A 59 7.99 -20.76 11.68
C GLU A 59 8.14 -19.66 12.73
N ALA A 60 8.19 -18.39 12.31
CA ALA A 60 8.36 -17.26 13.22
C ALA A 60 7.15 -17.05 14.15
N PHE A 61 5.93 -17.28 13.66
CA PHE A 61 4.72 -17.07 14.46
C PHE A 61 4.16 -18.34 15.07
N GLY A 62 4.32 -19.52 14.46
CA GLY A 62 3.95 -20.82 15.05
C GLY A 62 2.58 -20.83 15.79
N GLU A 63 2.63 -21.01 17.10
CA GLU A 63 1.46 -20.95 18.00
C GLU A 63 1.03 -19.52 18.35
N ASP A 64 1.94 -18.56 18.29
CA ASP A 64 1.74 -17.13 18.55
C ASP A 64 1.16 -16.36 17.35
N ARG A 65 0.44 -17.04 16.44
CA ARG A 65 -0.22 -16.42 15.28
C ARG A 65 -1.18 -15.29 15.67
N TRP A 66 -1.72 -15.29 16.88
CA TRP A 66 -2.55 -14.21 17.41
C TRP A 66 -1.85 -12.84 17.38
N LEU A 67 -0.51 -12.79 17.37
CA LEU A 67 0.29 -11.58 17.19
C LEU A 67 0.06 -10.90 15.82
N LEU A 68 -0.49 -11.62 14.84
CA LEU A 68 -0.88 -11.04 13.56
C LEU A 68 -2.10 -10.12 13.68
N VAL A 69 -2.89 -10.23 14.76
CA VAL A 69 -4.03 -9.35 15.02
C VAL A 69 -3.59 -7.90 15.23
N PRO A 70 -2.72 -7.57 16.22
CA PRO A 70 -2.25 -6.19 16.37
C PRO A 70 -1.49 -5.70 15.12
N VAL A 71 -0.74 -6.58 14.45
CA VAL A 71 -0.08 -6.25 13.18
C VAL A 71 -1.08 -5.85 12.10
N GLY A 72 -2.19 -6.58 11.96
CA GLY A 72 -3.26 -6.29 11.01
C GLY A 72 -3.96 -4.97 11.33
N LEU A 73 -4.25 -4.69 12.60
CA LEU A 73 -4.82 -3.42 13.04
C LEU A 73 -3.90 -2.23 12.70
N VAL A 74 -2.59 -2.37 12.96
CA VAL A 74 -1.61 -1.35 12.60
C VAL A 74 -1.59 -1.11 11.09
N LYS A 75 -1.58 -2.17 10.27
CA LYS A 75 -1.62 -2.04 8.81
C LYS A 75 -2.87 -1.30 8.33
N VAL A 76 -4.06 -1.67 8.81
CA VAL A 76 -5.31 -0.98 8.47
C VAL A 76 -5.27 0.48 8.89
N GLY A 77 -4.79 0.77 10.10
CA GLY A 77 -4.62 2.14 10.59
C GLY A 77 -3.66 2.96 9.73
N CYS A 78 -2.50 2.40 9.40
CA CYS A 78 -1.52 3.03 8.51
C CYS A 78 -2.06 3.25 7.09
N ALA A 79 -2.92 2.36 6.58
CA ALA A 79 -3.54 2.50 5.26
C ALA A 79 -4.63 3.60 5.26
N ALA A 80 -5.38 3.72 6.35
CA ALA A 80 -6.41 4.75 6.50
C ALA A 80 -5.85 6.15 6.81
N ALA A 81 -4.69 6.23 7.47
CA ALA A 81 -4.14 7.48 7.96
C ALA A 81 -3.95 8.55 6.88
N PRO A 82 -3.33 8.29 5.71
CA PRO A 82 -3.10 9.35 4.72
C PRO A 82 -4.40 9.81 4.06
N VAL A 83 -5.39 8.93 3.90
CA VAL A 83 -6.77 9.30 3.48
C VAL A 83 -7.40 10.29 4.47
N LEU A 84 -7.35 9.99 5.76
CA LEU A 84 -7.89 10.86 6.81
C LEU A 84 -7.13 12.19 6.87
N LEU A 85 -5.80 12.14 6.82
CA LEU A 85 -4.95 13.33 6.78
C LEU A 85 -5.22 14.19 5.55
N ALA A 86 -5.50 13.60 4.38
CA ALA A 86 -5.86 14.33 3.17
C ALA A 86 -7.20 15.06 3.32
N ARG A 87 -8.21 14.39 3.89
CA ARG A 87 -9.54 14.97 4.14
C ARG A 87 -9.49 16.18 5.09
N HIS A 88 -8.59 16.16 6.06
CA HIS A 88 -8.39 17.28 7.00
C HIS A 88 -7.33 18.30 6.52
N GLY A 89 -6.79 18.17 5.30
CA GLY A 89 -5.75 19.07 4.79
C GLY A 89 -4.42 19.00 5.54
N LEU A 90 -4.22 17.95 6.35
CA LEU A 90 -3.05 17.72 7.19
C LEU A 90 -1.93 16.97 6.45
N LEU A 91 -2.25 16.21 5.41
CA LEU A 91 -1.29 15.40 4.65
C LEU A 91 -0.15 16.24 4.04
N ALA A 92 -0.42 17.51 3.76
CA ALA A 92 0.56 18.44 3.25
C ALA A 92 1.47 19.07 4.33
N ARG A 93 1.15 18.89 5.61
CA ARG A 93 1.92 19.47 6.73
C ARG A 93 3.21 18.69 6.95
N GLY A 94 4.30 19.40 7.24
CA GLY A 94 5.67 18.87 7.37
C GLY A 94 5.81 17.51 8.09
N PRO A 95 5.38 17.38 9.36
CA PRO A 95 5.63 16.15 10.12
C PRO A 95 4.86 14.95 9.56
N TRP A 96 3.56 15.12 9.27
CA TRP A 96 2.73 14.06 8.69
C TRP A 96 3.22 13.64 7.31
N ARG A 97 3.61 14.62 6.49
CA ARG A 97 4.18 14.36 5.18
C ARG A 97 5.48 13.57 5.28
N ALA A 98 6.34 13.89 6.24
CA ALA A 98 7.60 13.17 6.47
C ALA A 98 7.36 11.72 6.91
N ILE A 99 6.42 11.49 7.83
CA ILE A 99 6.03 10.14 8.27
C ILE A 99 5.48 9.33 7.10
N CYS A 100 4.60 9.92 6.28
CA CYS A 100 4.06 9.26 5.10
C CYS A 100 5.14 8.94 4.05
N TRP A 101 6.11 9.84 3.86
CA TRP A 101 7.25 9.55 2.97
C TRP A 101 8.12 8.42 3.49
N LEU A 102 8.38 8.38 4.80
CA LEU A 102 9.12 7.29 5.43
C LEU A 102 8.39 5.96 5.23
N GLY A 103 7.08 5.93 5.50
CA GLY A 103 6.23 4.76 5.29
C GLY A 103 6.23 4.30 3.83
N ALA A 104 6.02 5.22 2.88
CA ALA A 104 6.08 4.92 1.45
C ALA A 104 7.44 4.35 1.03
N THR A 105 8.54 4.91 1.55
CA THR A 105 9.90 4.44 1.25
C THR A 105 10.10 3.01 1.74
N VAL A 106 9.73 2.72 2.99
CA VAL A 106 9.83 1.36 3.55
C VAL A 106 8.99 0.38 2.72
N LEU A 107 7.76 0.73 2.39
CA LEU A 107 6.86 -0.11 1.59
C LEU A 107 7.41 -0.41 0.20
N VAL A 108 7.92 0.61 -0.51
CA VAL A 108 8.48 0.45 -1.86
C VAL A 108 9.75 -0.38 -1.83
N VAL A 109 10.66 -0.11 -0.89
CA VAL A 109 11.91 -0.87 -0.78
C VAL A 109 11.63 -2.31 -0.39
N TRP A 110 10.82 -2.54 0.64
CA TRP A 110 10.50 -3.88 1.12
C TRP A 110 9.73 -4.69 0.07
N GLY A 111 8.65 -4.14 -0.47
CA GLY A 111 7.85 -4.78 -1.50
C GLY A 111 8.60 -4.97 -2.81
N GLY A 112 9.40 -4.00 -3.22
CA GLY A 112 10.21 -4.10 -4.44
C GLY A 112 11.30 -5.17 -4.34
N LEU A 113 12.04 -5.18 -3.23
CA LEU A 113 13.08 -6.18 -2.99
C LEU A 113 12.51 -7.58 -2.85
N GLY A 114 11.43 -7.75 -2.09
CA GLY A 114 10.78 -9.06 -1.90
C GLY A 114 10.24 -9.63 -3.21
N ALA A 115 9.45 -8.86 -3.96
CA ALA A 115 8.89 -9.29 -5.24
C ALA A 115 9.99 -9.65 -6.25
N THR A 116 11.02 -8.79 -6.37
CA THR A 116 12.13 -9.02 -7.30
C THR A 116 12.94 -10.25 -6.90
N SER A 117 13.23 -10.43 -5.60
CA SER A 117 13.97 -11.59 -5.10
C SER A 117 13.21 -12.89 -5.40
N ALA A 118 11.90 -12.89 -5.15
CA ALA A 118 11.06 -14.05 -5.42
C ALA A 118 10.99 -14.38 -6.91
N LEU A 119 10.88 -13.38 -7.79
CA LEU A 119 10.93 -13.56 -9.25
C LEU A 119 12.29 -14.11 -9.72
N LEU A 120 13.40 -13.64 -9.15
CA LEU A 120 14.74 -14.12 -9.50
C LEU A 120 14.94 -15.60 -9.09
N VAL A 121 14.40 -16.01 -7.94
CA VAL A 121 14.42 -17.40 -7.48
C VAL A 121 13.52 -18.27 -8.36
N LEU A 122 12.27 -17.85 -8.61
CA LEU A 122 11.33 -18.59 -9.48
C LEU A 122 11.83 -18.71 -10.91
N GLY A 123 12.48 -17.68 -11.44
CA GLY A 123 13.09 -17.66 -12.76
C GLY A 123 14.39 -18.46 -12.87
N GLY A 124 14.89 -19.02 -11.77
CA GLY A 124 16.11 -19.83 -11.74
C GLY A 124 17.41 -19.04 -11.91
N VAL A 125 17.35 -17.70 -11.83
CA VAL A 125 18.53 -16.81 -11.86
C VAL A 125 19.32 -16.97 -10.56
N VAL A 126 18.61 -17.04 -9.43
CA VAL A 126 19.18 -17.34 -8.12
C VAL A 126 18.86 -18.79 -7.77
N ARG A 127 19.88 -19.58 -7.44
CA ARG A 127 19.74 -20.98 -7.04
C ARG A 127 20.01 -21.12 -5.55
N THR A 128 19.08 -21.74 -4.82
CA THR A 128 19.26 -22.10 -3.41
C THR A 128 19.78 -23.54 -3.31
N ALA A 129 20.80 -23.77 -2.49
CA ALA A 129 21.46 -25.07 -2.39
C ALA A 129 20.54 -26.18 -1.84
N GLU A 130 19.56 -25.81 -1.00
CA GLU A 130 18.63 -26.73 -0.33
C GLU A 130 17.22 -26.76 -0.95
N GLY A 131 17.04 -26.14 -2.12
CA GLY A 131 15.70 -25.89 -2.67
C GLY A 131 15.03 -24.64 -2.06
N TYR A 132 13.79 -24.34 -2.46
CA TYR A 132 13.07 -23.17 -1.96
C TYR A 132 11.58 -23.47 -1.76
N ASP A 133 10.96 -22.72 -0.85
CA ASP A 133 9.51 -22.75 -0.63
C ASP A 133 8.80 -22.10 -1.82
N ARG A 134 8.29 -22.93 -2.73
CA ARG A 134 7.71 -22.47 -3.99
C ARG A 134 6.42 -21.68 -3.79
N GLU A 135 5.57 -22.09 -2.84
CA GLU A 135 4.31 -21.39 -2.59
C GLU A 135 4.56 -20.01 -1.98
N GLY A 136 5.49 -19.93 -1.02
CA GLY A 136 5.98 -18.67 -0.48
C GLY A 136 6.54 -17.75 -1.56
N MET A 137 7.40 -18.27 -2.44
CA MET A 137 7.96 -17.47 -3.54
C MET A 137 6.89 -16.97 -4.51
N ILE A 138 5.87 -17.78 -4.84
CA ILE A 138 4.76 -17.32 -5.69
C ILE A 138 3.98 -16.20 -5.01
N GLY A 139 3.69 -16.32 -3.71
CA GLY A 139 3.01 -15.29 -2.95
C GLY A 139 3.79 -13.98 -2.89
N HIS A 140 5.09 -14.05 -2.61
CA HIS A 140 5.96 -12.88 -2.60
C HIS A 140 6.10 -12.26 -3.99
N ALA A 141 6.23 -13.05 -5.06
CA ALA A 141 6.40 -12.52 -6.42
C ALA A 141 5.16 -11.79 -6.95
N TYR A 142 3.95 -12.27 -6.63
CA TYR A 142 2.73 -11.84 -7.32
C TYR A 142 1.62 -11.30 -6.42
N LEU A 143 1.72 -11.45 -5.11
CA LEU A 143 0.64 -11.09 -4.19
C LEU A 143 1.10 -10.13 -3.08
N TRP A 144 1.90 -10.59 -2.12
CA TRP A 144 2.15 -9.84 -0.89
C TRP A 144 3.07 -8.64 -1.09
N ASP A 145 4.22 -8.86 -1.71
CA ASP A 145 5.19 -7.79 -1.92
C ASP A 145 4.74 -6.80 -3.01
N PRO A 146 4.09 -7.24 -4.11
CA PRO A 146 3.42 -6.33 -5.03
C PRO A 146 2.32 -5.49 -4.37
N LEU A 147 1.55 -6.03 -3.42
CA LEU A 147 0.57 -5.23 -2.66
C LEU A 147 1.26 -4.15 -1.82
N PHE A 148 2.37 -4.47 -1.16
CA PHE A 148 3.18 -3.45 -0.47
C PHE A 148 3.72 -2.40 -1.44
N LEU A 149 4.20 -2.82 -2.61
CA LEU A 149 4.72 -1.92 -3.63
C LEU A 149 3.62 -1.00 -4.17
N LEU A 150 2.44 -1.53 -4.48
CA LEU A 150 1.27 -0.76 -4.91
C LEU A 150 0.85 0.26 -3.84
N TRP A 151 0.81 -0.15 -2.58
CA TRP A 151 0.52 0.73 -1.46
C TRP A 151 1.56 1.86 -1.35
N GLY A 152 2.86 1.52 -1.35
CA GLY A 152 3.93 2.51 -1.23
C GLY A 152 4.01 3.50 -2.41
N LEU A 153 3.88 3.01 -3.65
CA LEU A 153 3.94 3.85 -4.86
C LEU A 153 2.73 4.79 -4.96
N SER A 154 1.53 4.30 -4.66
CA SER A 154 0.32 5.12 -4.67
C SER A 154 0.35 6.20 -3.59
N LEU A 155 0.85 5.89 -2.39
CA LEU A 155 1.11 6.87 -1.34
C LEU A 155 2.16 7.90 -1.76
N ALA A 156 3.31 7.48 -2.30
CA ALA A 156 4.34 8.40 -2.76
C ALA A 156 3.81 9.36 -3.85
N ALA A 157 3.05 8.83 -4.81
CA ALA A 157 2.42 9.63 -5.85
C ALA A 157 1.38 10.63 -5.29
N SER A 158 0.59 10.22 -4.30
CA SER A 158 -0.38 11.11 -3.64
C SER A 158 0.32 12.28 -2.93
N LEU A 159 1.44 12.02 -2.26
CA LEU A 159 2.27 13.05 -1.59
C LEU A 159 2.88 14.05 -2.58
N VAL A 160 3.36 13.57 -3.73
CA VAL A 160 3.87 14.44 -4.81
C VAL A 160 2.76 15.35 -5.34
N LEU A 161 1.58 14.79 -5.59
CA LEU A 161 0.45 15.53 -6.15
C LEU A 161 -0.09 16.59 -5.17
N VAL A 162 -0.18 16.25 -3.88
CA VAL A 162 -0.60 17.20 -2.83
C VAL A 162 0.36 18.38 -2.73
N ARG A 163 1.68 18.15 -2.87
CA ARG A 163 2.67 19.24 -2.88
C ARG A 163 2.49 20.16 -4.09
N ARG A 164 2.29 19.60 -5.29
CA ARG A 164 2.12 20.39 -6.53
C ARG A 164 0.89 21.30 -6.51
N ARG A 165 -0.12 21.02 -5.69
CA ARG A 165 -1.29 21.89 -5.54
C ARG A 165 -1.12 23.05 -4.57
N ARG A 166 -0.07 23.03 -3.76
CA ARG A 166 0.24 24.11 -2.80
C ARG A 166 1.32 25.07 -3.30
N ALA A 167 2.10 24.66 -4.30
CA ALA A 167 3.10 25.48 -4.99
C ALA A 167 2.42 26.25 -6.12
#